data_AF-A0A832DQW9-F1
#
_entry.id   AF-A0A832DQW9-F1
#
_cell.length_a   1.000
_cell.length_b   1.000
_cell.length_c   1.000
_cell.angle_alpha   90.00
_cell.angle_beta   90.00
_cell.angle_gamma   90.00
#
_symmetry.space_group_name_H-M   'P 1'
#
loop_
_entity.id
_entity.type
_entity.pdbx_description
1 polymer ?
#
loop_
_entity_poly.entity_id
_entity_poly.type
_entity_poly.pdbx_seq_one_letter_code
_entity_poly.pdbx_strand_id
1 'polypeptide(L)'
;LTGFSQLMITRFIADRIFEKKYNLILPNLVGNMVLNMGLGFIISLLFSLIFFKNQGAIFIILFTFNFTIFCGLWIINIVLTSLKSYKFILFSFVLGYLTFLVVSIFLVRFGLNSLLFSFFIGQALLFFMLFGYMVKNHYSDELFRFDFFNRDLIYISLIFSGFFYNLGIWIDKFVFWFTPFTSVEVLGPIRASLVYDIPMFIAYISIAPGMAIFFLKLEVEFAEYYDKYYKAVREGATLQKIYEYGDDMILSARNVILDTMRIQGIAFIIFILFDVYLLKLFKISLLYIPLLHVLMLGTYLQLIFMAVLAILNYFDRRIEVLISSATFAITNFLFSLVTVFLGPYYYGYGLVFSLLVSILVSIILLRRFLDEIHYNTFMLN
;
A
#
# COMPACT_ATOMS: atom_id res chain seq x y z
N LEU A 1 -4.03 -4.71 -10.17
CA LEU A 1 -3.44 -4.31 -11.47
C LEU A 1 -2.16 -3.50 -11.27
N THR A 2 -2.22 -2.37 -10.57
CA THR A 2 -1.07 -1.45 -10.39
C THR A 2 0.05 -1.97 -9.49
N GLY A 3 -0.20 -2.99 -8.65
CA GLY A 3 0.81 -3.57 -7.76
C GLY A 3 2.07 -4.09 -8.46
N PHE A 4 1.96 -4.46 -9.75
CA PHE A 4 3.11 -4.85 -10.57
C PHE A 4 4.02 -3.67 -10.95
N SER A 5 3.47 -2.47 -11.12
CA SER A 5 4.22 -1.31 -11.61
C SER A 5 4.66 -0.35 -10.51
N GLN A 6 3.98 -0.34 -9.36
CA GLN A 6 4.19 0.64 -8.29
C GLN A 6 5.65 0.69 -7.76
N LEU A 7 6.17 -0.43 -7.26
CA LEU A 7 7.55 -0.44 -6.72
C LEU A 7 8.60 -0.19 -7.80
N MET A 8 8.34 -0.69 -9.02
CA MET A 8 9.22 -0.49 -10.17
C MET A 8 9.33 0.99 -10.54
N ILE A 9 8.20 1.69 -10.71
CA ILE A 9 8.23 3.11 -11.14
C ILE A 9 8.79 4.01 -10.04
N THR A 10 8.47 3.75 -8.77
CA THR A 10 9.03 4.49 -7.65
C THR A 10 10.55 4.34 -7.60
N ARG A 11 11.08 3.12 -7.79
CA ARG A 11 12.53 2.92 -7.82
C ARG A 11 13.19 3.61 -9.03
N PHE A 12 12.60 3.44 -10.22
CA PHE A 12 13.10 4.09 -11.44
C PHE A 12 13.21 5.61 -11.27
N ILE A 13 12.17 6.24 -10.70
CA ILE A 13 12.16 7.69 -10.44
C ILE A 13 13.21 8.07 -9.40
N ALA A 14 13.35 7.30 -8.31
CA ALA A 14 14.39 7.55 -7.30
C ALA A 14 15.80 7.51 -7.91
N ASP A 15 16.08 6.53 -8.77
CA ASP A 15 17.37 6.42 -9.45
C ASP A 15 17.60 7.60 -10.42
N ARG A 16 16.57 8.06 -11.14
CA ARG A 16 16.69 9.25 -12.02
C ARG A 16 16.93 10.54 -11.23
N ILE A 17 16.32 10.69 -10.05
CA ILE A 17 16.56 11.83 -9.15
C ILE A 17 18.01 11.81 -8.66
N PHE A 18 18.50 10.63 -8.25
CA PHE A 18 19.89 10.46 -7.83
C PHE A 18 20.87 10.82 -8.96
N GLU A 19 20.58 10.41 -10.20
CA GLU A 19 21.34 10.77 -11.40
C GLU A 19 21.13 12.22 -11.88
N LYS A 20 20.27 13.01 -11.20
CA LYS A 20 19.89 14.38 -11.58
C LYS A 20 19.23 14.51 -12.97
N LYS A 21 18.62 13.45 -13.49
CA LYS A 21 17.91 13.41 -14.78
C LYS A 21 16.41 13.69 -14.63
N TYR A 22 16.07 14.88 -14.17
CA TYR A 22 14.68 15.26 -13.84
C TYR A 22 13.73 15.28 -15.04
N ASN A 23 14.24 15.55 -16.24
CA ASN A 23 13.47 15.56 -17.48
C ASN A 23 12.86 14.20 -17.85
N LEU A 24 13.39 13.09 -17.31
CA LEU A 24 12.89 11.74 -17.59
C LEU A 24 11.75 11.31 -16.66
N ILE A 25 11.49 12.06 -15.58
CA ILE A 25 10.53 11.67 -14.54
C ILE A 25 9.09 11.73 -15.07
N LEU A 26 8.66 12.91 -15.55
CA LEU A 26 7.31 13.12 -16.05
C LEU A 26 6.94 12.20 -17.24
N PRO A 27 7.74 12.07 -18.31
CA PRO A 27 7.34 11.27 -19.47
C PRO A 27 7.27 9.77 -19.15
N ASN A 28 8.14 9.25 -18.28
CA ASN A 28 8.05 7.84 -17.85
C ASN A 28 6.89 7.60 -16.89
N LEU A 29 6.55 8.56 -16.02
CA LEU A 29 5.34 8.50 -15.21
C LEU A 29 4.10 8.45 -16.10
N VAL A 30 3.99 9.36 -17.07
CA VAL A 30 2.87 9.39 -18.04
C VAL A 30 2.80 8.09 -18.81
N GLY A 31 3.92 7.56 -19.32
CA GLY A 31 3.95 6.27 -20.01
C GLY A 31 3.45 5.12 -19.13
N ASN A 32 3.87 5.07 -17.86
CA ASN A 32 3.41 4.05 -16.92
C ASN A 32 1.91 4.16 -16.61
N MET A 33 1.42 5.40 -16.46
CA MET A 33 0.01 5.68 -16.23
C MET A 33 -0.84 5.31 -17.45
N VAL A 34 -0.46 5.72 -18.66
CA VAL A 34 -1.17 5.37 -19.90
C VAL A 34 -1.28 3.87 -20.06
N LEU A 35 -0.20 3.13 -19.78
CA LEU A 35 -0.22 1.67 -19.86
C LEU A 35 -1.19 1.04 -18.84
N ASN A 36 -1.10 1.42 -17.57
CA ASN A 36 -1.95 0.84 -16.53
C ASN A 36 -3.41 1.28 -16.65
N MET A 37 -3.66 2.53 -17.03
CA MET A 37 -5.00 3.05 -17.29
C MET A 37 -5.59 2.41 -18.55
N GLY A 38 -4.81 2.23 -19.62
CA GLY A 38 -5.25 1.54 -20.84
C GLY A 38 -5.60 0.07 -20.57
N LEU A 39 -4.73 -0.67 -19.87
CA LEU A 39 -5.04 -2.04 -19.44
C LEU A 39 -6.24 -2.08 -18.51
N GLY A 40 -6.34 -1.16 -17.55
CA GLY A 40 -7.47 -1.05 -16.64
C GLY A 40 -8.79 -0.78 -17.36
N PHE A 41 -8.77 0.09 -18.37
CA PHE A 41 -9.92 0.37 -19.22
C PHE A 41 -10.37 -0.87 -19.98
N ILE A 42 -9.46 -1.57 -20.67
CA ILE A 42 -9.78 -2.77 -21.44
C ILE A 42 -10.34 -3.86 -20.53
N ILE A 43 -9.66 -4.16 -19.42
CA ILE A 43 -10.09 -5.20 -18.48
C ILE A 43 -11.45 -4.85 -17.88
N SER A 44 -11.64 -3.60 -17.42
CA SER A 44 -12.89 -3.17 -16.80
C SER A 44 -14.04 -3.12 -17.80
N LEU A 45 -13.79 -2.72 -19.05
CA LEU A 45 -14.80 -2.69 -20.09
C LEU A 45 -15.26 -4.11 -20.43
N LEU A 46 -14.33 -5.03 -20.68
CA LEU A 46 -14.64 -6.43 -20.96
C LEU A 46 -15.41 -7.07 -19.80
N PHE A 47 -14.94 -6.86 -18.57
CA PHE A 47 -15.62 -7.33 -17.36
C PHE A 47 -17.06 -6.78 -17.28
N SER A 48 -17.23 -5.48 -17.50
CA SER A 48 -18.53 -4.83 -17.40
C SER A 48 -19.50 -5.26 -18.50
N LEU A 49 -19.02 -5.48 -19.72
CA LEU A 49 -19.84 -5.97 -20.83
C LEU A 49 -20.34 -7.40 -20.60
N ILE A 50 -19.50 -8.26 -19.98
CA ILE A 50 -19.86 -9.65 -19.68
C ILE A 50 -20.84 -9.72 -18.50
N PHE A 51 -20.55 -8.98 -17.42
CA PHE A 51 -21.22 -9.19 -16.14
C PHE A 51 -22.29 -8.14 -15.77
N PHE A 52 -22.27 -6.95 -16.38
CA PHE A 52 -23.20 -5.85 -16.06
C PHE A 52 -24.11 -5.46 -17.23
N LYS A 53 -24.30 -6.36 -18.21
CA LYS A 53 -25.16 -6.10 -19.38
C LYS A 53 -26.56 -5.59 -19.01
N ASN A 54 -27.11 -6.07 -17.90
CA ASN A 54 -28.46 -5.72 -17.43
C ASN A 54 -28.56 -4.36 -16.71
N GLN A 55 -27.44 -3.71 -16.38
CA GLN A 55 -27.40 -2.42 -15.66
C GLN A 55 -27.48 -1.19 -16.60
N GLY A 56 -27.36 -1.42 -17.92
CA GLY A 56 -27.40 -0.38 -18.94
C GLY A 56 -26.04 0.26 -19.27
N ALA A 57 -25.99 0.97 -20.40
CA ALA A 57 -24.74 1.51 -20.95
C ALA A 57 -24.07 2.58 -20.05
N ILE A 58 -24.88 3.43 -19.40
CA ILE A 58 -24.36 4.49 -18.52
C ILE A 58 -23.59 3.89 -17.35
N PHE A 59 -24.11 2.82 -16.75
CA PHE A 59 -23.43 2.12 -15.65
C PHE A 59 -22.07 1.58 -16.11
N ILE A 60 -22.04 0.88 -17.25
CA ILE A 60 -20.82 0.28 -17.82
C ILE A 60 -19.75 1.34 -18.09
N ILE A 61 -20.15 2.47 -18.66
CA ILE A 61 -19.27 3.62 -18.92
C ILE A 61 -18.70 4.13 -17.60
N LEU A 62 -19.56 4.48 -16.64
CA LEU A 62 -19.13 5.06 -15.36
C LEU A 62 -18.24 4.11 -14.56
N PHE A 63 -18.58 2.83 -14.50
CA PHE A 63 -17.77 1.83 -13.81
C PHE A 63 -16.38 1.73 -14.45
N THR A 64 -16.32 1.63 -15.78
CA THR A 64 -15.07 1.54 -16.54
C THR A 64 -14.18 2.77 -16.35
N PHE A 65 -14.76 3.96 -16.44
CA PHE A 65 -14.03 5.21 -16.25
C PHE A 65 -13.55 5.41 -14.81
N ASN A 66 -14.37 5.08 -13.81
CA ASN A 66 -13.93 5.08 -12.41
C ASN A 66 -12.73 4.15 -12.23
N PHE A 67 -12.83 2.88 -12.64
CA PHE A 67 -11.73 1.92 -12.50
C PHE A 67 -10.43 2.39 -13.20
N THR A 68 -10.58 2.98 -14.39
CA THR A 68 -9.46 3.54 -15.15
C THR A 68 -8.77 4.68 -14.41
N ILE A 69 -9.53 5.65 -13.89
CA ILE A 69 -8.99 6.75 -13.10
C ILE A 69 -8.33 6.24 -11.83
N PHE A 70 -8.91 5.24 -11.15
CA PHE A 70 -8.30 4.61 -9.98
C PHE A 70 -6.91 4.06 -10.29
N CYS A 71 -6.72 3.39 -11.44
CA CYS A 71 -5.40 2.89 -11.83
C CYS A 71 -4.37 4.03 -11.94
N GLY A 72 -4.75 5.16 -12.54
CA GLY A 72 -3.89 6.34 -12.63
C GLY A 72 -3.62 6.98 -11.26
N LEU A 73 -4.65 7.14 -10.43
CA LEU A 73 -4.58 7.71 -9.08
C LEU A 73 -3.59 6.94 -8.18
N TRP A 74 -3.66 5.61 -8.19
CA TRP A 74 -2.76 4.79 -7.40
C TRP A 74 -1.28 4.96 -7.78
N ILE A 75 -0.99 5.19 -9.07
CA ILE A 75 0.38 5.39 -9.56
C ILE A 75 0.86 6.80 -9.25
N ILE A 76 0.07 7.83 -9.56
CA ILE A 76 0.53 9.19 -9.32
C ILE A 76 0.67 9.50 -7.83
N ASN A 77 -0.22 8.95 -7.00
CA ASN A 77 -0.16 9.15 -5.55
C ASN A 77 1.11 8.54 -4.95
N ILE A 78 1.51 7.33 -5.37
CA ILE A 78 2.73 6.70 -4.84
C ILE A 78 3.98 7.49 -5.21
N VAL A 79 4.03 8.01 -6.44
CA VAL A 79 5.14 8.83 -6.92
C VAL A 79 5.20 10.17 -6.19
N LEU A 80 4.08 10.88 -6.06
CA LEU A 80 4.04 12.14 -5.31
C LEU A 80 4.40 11.98 -3.83
N THR A 81 4.00 10.84 -3.24
CA THR A 81 4.37 10.47 -1.87
C THR A 81 5.87 10.28 -1.75
N SER A 82 6.53 9.64 -2.73
CA SER A 82 8.00 9.53 -2.75
C SER A 82 8.72 10.88 -2.97
N LEU A 83 8.08 11.83 -3.66
CA LEU A 83 8.57 13.20 -3.84
C LEU A 83 8.24 14.13 -2.65
N LYS A 84 7.82 13.57 -1.51
CA LYS A 84 7.52 14.27 -0.26
C LYS A 84 6.49 15.41 -0.37
N SER A 85 5.58 15.34 -1.34
CA SER A 85 4.57 16.39 -1.61
C SER A 85 3.29 16.26 -0.75
N TYR A 86 3.43 15.90 0.53
CA TYR A 86 2.32 15.48 1.40
C TYR A 86 1.20 16.51 1.57
N LYS A 87 1.54 17.79 1.71
CA LYS A 87 0.54 18.86 1.93
C LYS A 87 -0.42 18.99 0.75
N PHE A 88 0.12 18.96 -0.47
CA PHE A 88 -0.69 19.07 -1.68
C PHE A 88 -1.52 17.82 -1.92
N ILE A 89 -0.96 16.64 -1.64
CA ILE A 89 -1.70 15.37 -1.69
C ILE A 89 -2.90 15.45 -0.75
N LEU A 90 -2.68 15.76 0.53
CA LEU A 90 -3.76 15.87 1.52
C LEU A 90 -4.85 16.85 1.08
N PHE A 91 -4.46 18.05 0.64
CA PHE A 91 -5.39 19.07 0.16
C PHE A 91 -6.22 18.57 -1.04
N SER A 92 -5.58 17.90 -1.99
CA SER A 92 -6.25 17.34 -3.18
C SER A 92 -7.24 16.25 -2.80
N PHE A 93 -6.88 15.37 -1.85
CA PHE A 93 -7.78 14.35 -1.30
C PHE A 93 -9.00 15.00 -0.64
N VAL A 94 -8.79 15.98 0.23
CA VAL A 94 -9.88 16.71 0.89
C VAL A 94 -10.82 17.32 -0.15
N LEU A 95 -10.30 18.05 -1.14
CA LEU A 95 -11.13 18.65 -2.18
C LEU A 95 -11.87 17.61 -3.02
N GLY A 96 -11.19 16.58 -3.51
CA GLY A 96 -11.81 15.54 -4.34
C GLY A 96 -12.95 14.81 -3.63
N TYR A 97 -12.74 14.42 -2.36
CA TYR A 97 -13.77 13.74 -1.58
C TYR A 97 -14.89 14.68 -1.12
N LEU A 98 -14.60 15.95 -0.80
CA LEU A 98 -15.65 16.96 -0.54
C LEU A 98 -16.51 17.19 -1.77
N THR A 99 -15.90 17.31 -2.96
CA THR A 99 -16.64 17.44 -4.21
C THR A 99 -17.52 16.22 -4.45
N PHE A 100 -17.00 15.00 -4.26
CA PHE A 100 -17.82 13.79 -4.33
C PHE A 100 -19.02 13.86 -3.38
N LEU A 101 -18.80 14.20 -2.10
CA LEU A 101 -19.87 14.27 -1.10
C LEU A 101 -20.93 15.30 -1.46
N VAL A 102 -20.53 16.53 -1.78
CA VAL A 102 -21.44 17.62 -2.16
C VAL A 102 -22.26 17.24 -3.38
N VAL A 103 -21.60 16.76 -4.44
CA VAL A 103 -22.27 16.35 -5.69
C VAL A 103 -23.23 15.18 -5.43
N SER A 104 -22.83 14.23 -4.59
CA SER A 104 -23.65 13.05 -4.25
C SER A 104 -24.94 13.43 -3.52
N ILE A 105 -24.92 14.43 -2.63
CA ILE A 105 -26.11 14.88 -1.89
C ILE A 105 -27.19 15.39 -2.86
N PHE A 106 -26.81 16.12 -3.91
CA PHE A 106 -27.77 16.64 -4.91
C PHE A 106 -28.25 15.56 -5.89
N LEU A 107 -27.39 14.59 -6.18
CA LEU A 107 -27.61 13.61 -7.24
C LEU A 107 -28.15 12.26 -6.74
N VAL A 108 -28.10 11.96 -5.43
CA VAL A 108 -28.50 10.66 -4.86
C VAL A 108 -29.93 10.25 -5.24
N ARG A 109 -30.84 11.22 -5.43
CA ARG A 109 -32.24 10.98 -5.84
C ARG A 109 -32.39 10.31 -7.21
N PHE A 110 -31.35 10.32 -8.04
CA PHE A 110 -31.34 9.71 -9.37
C PHE A 110 -30.75 8.28 -9.40
N GLY A 111 -30.53 7.67 -8.21
CA GLY A 111 -30.16 6.26 -8.08
C GLY A 111 -28.66 5.97 -8.20
N LEU A 112 -28.31 4.74 -8.55
CA LEU A 112 -26.93 4.25 -8.51
C LEU A 112 -25.99 4.95 -9.52
N ASN A 113 -26.48 5.19 -10.75
CA ASN A 113 -25.67 5.80 -11.80
C ASN A 113 -25.22 7.22 -11.42
N SER A 114 -26.06 7.96 -10.72
CA SER A 114 -25.74 9.32 -10.30
C SER A 114 -24.74 9.34 -9.15
N LEU A 115 -24.76 8.34 -8.25
CA LEU A 115 -23.73 8.15 -7.24
C LEU A 115 -22.38 7.79 -7.87
N LEU A 116 -22.36 6.88 -8.85
CA LEU A 116 -21.13 6.53 -9.59
C LEU A 116 -20.57 7.71 -10.37
N PHE A 117 -21.43 8.56 -10.93
CA PHE A 117 -21.03 9.78 -11.60
C PHE A 117 -20.48 10.82 -10.63
N SER A 118 -21.13 11.00 -9.46
CA SER A 118 -20.64 11.87 -8.40
C SER A 118 -19.24 11.44 -7.94
N PHE A 119 -19.06 10.12 -7.78
CA PHE A 119 -17.78 9.54 -7.41
C PHE A 119 -16.73 9.77 -8.49
N PHE A 120 -17.09 9.56 -9.76
CA PHE A 120 -16.21 9.84 -10.90
C PHE A 120 -15.73 11.30 -10.91
N ILE A 121 -16.63 12.27 -10.69
CA ILE A 121 -16.25 13.70 -10.65
C ILE A 121 -15.23 13.96 -9.55
N GLY A 122 -15.46 13.46 -8.33
CA GLY A 122 -14.53 13.64 -7.22
C GLY A 122 -13.16 13.02 -7.49
N GLN A 123 -13.13 11.80 -8.04
CA GLN A 123 -11.89 11.11 -8.39
C GLN A 123 -11.17 11.76 -9.57
N ALA A 124 -11.91 12.25 -10.58
CA ALA A 124 -11.35 12.98 -11.70
C ALA A 124 -10.71 14.30 -11.24
N LEU A 125 -11.39 15.06 -10.38
CA LEU A 125 -10.83 16.27 -9.79
C LEU A 125 -9.53 15.96 -9.02
N LEU A 126 -9.56 14.96 -8.15
CA LEU A 126 -8.36 14.50 -7.42
C LEU A 126 -7.24 14.15 -8.39
N PHE A 127 -7.54 13.37 -9.44
CA PHE A 127 -6.56 12.94 -10.43
C PHE A 127 -5.93 14.13 -11.16
N PHE A 128 -6.75 15.05 -11.68
CA PHE A 128 -6.25 16.22 -12.41
C PHE A 128 -5.48 17.19 -11.52
N MET A 129 -5.83 17.30 -10.23
CA MET A 129 -5.04 18.09 -9.28
C MET A 129 -3.65 17.50 -9.07
N LEU A 130 -3.56 16.19 -8.76
CA LEU A 130 -2.29 15.49 -8.58
C LEU A 130 -1.45 15.51 -9.87
N PHE A 131 -2.09 15.26 -11.02
CA PHE A 131 -1.44 15.26 -12.33
C PHE A 131 -0.95 16.66 -12.73
N GLY A 132 -1.80 17.68 -12.57
CA GLY A 132 -1.43 19.07 -12.83
C GLY A 132 -0.26 19.54 -11.97
N TYR A 133 -0.17 19.09 -10.71
CA TYR A 133 0.97 19.37 -9.85
C TYR A 133 2.26 18.72 -10.36
N MET A 134 2.20 17.47 -10.84
CA MET A 134 3.35 16.81 -11.45
C MET A 134 3.84 17.55 -12.70
N VAL A 135 2.93 17.89 -13.61
CA VAL A 135 3.25 18.61 -14.86
C VAL A 135 3.82 20.00 -14.58
N LYS A 136 3.28 20.72 -13.59
CA LYS A 136 3.75 22.07 -13.24
C LYS A 136 5.17 22.07 -12.67
N ASN A 137 5.52 21.05 -11.88
CA ASN A 137 6.77 21.03 -11.12
C ASN A 137 7.91 20.26 -11.82
N HIS A 138 7.60 19.50 -12.86
CA HIS A 138 8.60 18.72 -13.60
C HIS A 138 8.54 19.10 -15.08
N TYR A 139 9.61 19.73 -15.56
CA TYR A 139 9.75 20.06 -16.97
C TYR A 139 10.12 18.81 -17.79
N SER A 140 9.52 18.65 -18.96
CA SER A 140 9.86 17.61 -19.94
C SER A 140 9.60 18.11 -21.35
N ASP A 141 10.53 17.84 -22.27
CA ASP A 141 10.37 18.11 -23.70
C ASP A 141 9.52 17.04 -24.41
N GLU A 142 9.29 15.91 -23.75
CA GLU A 142 8.53 14.78 -24.29
C GLU A 142 7.27 14.47 -23.49
N LEU A 143 6.23 14.00 -24.18
CA LEU A 143 4.93 13.69 -23.58
C LEU A 143 4.90 12.32 -22.89
N PHE A 144 5.54 11.30 -23.46
CA PHE A 144 5.56 9.95 -22.89
C PHE A 144 6.86 9.22 -23.25
N ARG A 145 7.36 8.42 -22.29
CA ARG A 145 8.48 7.50 -22.47
C ARG A 145 8.19 6.17 -21.78
N PHE A 146 8.87 5.13 -22.27
CA PHE A 146 8.72 3.75 -21.83
C PHE A 146 10.07 3.16 -21.40
N ASP A 147 10.98 4.00 -20.90
CA ASP A 147 12.33 3.60 -20.48
C ASP A 147 12.26 2.58 -19.32
N PHE A 148 11.17 2.62 -18.56
CA PHE A 148 10.82 1.62 -17.54
C PHE A 148 10.46 0.23 -18.10
N PHE A 149 10.62 -0.05 -19.40
CA PHE A 149 10.63 -1.40 -19.96
C PHE A 149 12.04 -1.94 -20.21
N ASN A 150 13.06 -1.09 -20.14
CA ASN A 150 14.43 -1.54 -20.29
C ASN A 150 14.84 -2.40 -19.09
N ARG A 151 15.16 -3.68 -19.35
CA ARG A 151 15.54 -4.66 -18.33
C ARG A 151 16.77 -4.24 -17.53
N ASP A 152 17.65 -3.43 -18.10
CA ASP A 152 18.85 -2.94 -17.41
C ASP A 152 18.53 -1.85 -16.37
N LEU A 153 17.32 -1.27 -16.44
CA LEU A 153 16.84 -0.19 -15.57
C LEU A 153 15.76 -0.66 -14.58
N ILE A 154 15.45 -1.97 -14.55
CA ILE A 154 14.33 -2.53 -13.78
C ILE A 154 14.76 -3.78 -13.04
N TYR A 155 14.18 -3.96 -11.86
CA TYR A 155 14.35 -5.16 -11.06
C TYR A 155 13.06 -5.95 -10.97
N ILE A 156 13.03 -7.08 -11.68
CA ILE A 156 11.86 -7.98 -11.77
C ILE A 156 11.39 -8.44 -10.37
N SER A 157 12.33 -8.60 -9.43
CA SER A 157 12.02 -8.93 -8.04
C SER A 157 11.12 -7.88 -7.35
N LEU A 158 11.25 -6.59 -7.69
CA LEU A 158 10.38 -5.53 -7.16
C LEU A 158 8.96 -5.61 -7.71
N ILE A 159 8.81 -5.99 -8.99
CA ILE A 159 7.49 -6.18 -9.63
C ILE A 159 6.71 -7.26 -8.87
N PHE A 160 7.32 -8.42 -8.66
CA PHE A 160 6.67 -9.53 -7.95
C PHE A 160 6.51 -9.24 -6.46
N SER A 161 7.46 -8.54 -5.83
CA SER A 161 7.32 -8.13 -4.42
C SER A 161 6.08 -7.26 -4.22
N GLY A 162 5.90 -6.24 -5.09
CA GLY A 162 4.75 -5.36 -5.05
C GLY A 162 3.44 -6.11 -5.29
N PHE A 163 3.43 -7.03 -6.26
CA PHE A 163 2.27 -7.89 -6.52
C PHE A 163 1.93 -8.78 -5.32
N PHE A 164 2.87 -9.56 -4.80
CA PHE A 164 2.60 -10.49 -3.71
C PHE A 164 2.23 -9.77 -2.42
N TYR A 165 2.86 -8.64 -2.11
CA TYR A 165 2.49 -7.85 -0.93
C TYR A 165 1.05 -7.36 -1.03
N ASN A 166 0.67 -6.76 -2.17
CA ASN A 166 -0.71 -6.32 -2.40
C ASN A 166 -1.69 -7.50 -2.42
N LEU A 167 -1.32 -8.62 -3.03
CA LEU A 167 -2.14 -9.83 -3.03
C LEU A 167 -2.35 -10.32 -1.59
N GLY A 168 -1.30 -10.38 -0.78
CA GLY A 168 -1.39 -10.77 0.62
C GLY A 168 -2.32 -9.88 1.45
N ILE A 169 -2.36 -8.57 1.18
CA ILE A 169 -3.32 -7.66 1.82
C ILE A 169 -4.77 -8.00 1.49
N TRP A 170 -5.05 -8.47 0.26
CA TRP A 170 -6.41 -8.65 -0.25
C TRP A 170 -6.91 -10.10 -0.21
N ILE A 171 -6.01 -11.07 -0.14
CA ILE A 171 -6.34 -12.47 -0.40
C ILE A 171 -7.29 -13.07 0.63
N ASP A 172 -7.18 -12.64 1.89
CA ASP A 172 -8.13 -12.98 2.95
C ASP A 172 -9.55 -12.55 2.57
N LYS A 173 -9.72 -11.30 2.13
CA LYS A 173 -11.04 -10.74 1.74
C LYS A 173 -11.62 -11.52 0.57
N PHE A 174 -10.81 -11.85 -0.44
CA PHE A 174 -11.27 -12.70 -1.54
C PHE A 174 -11.76 -14.06 -1.05
N VAL A 175 -11.06 -14.70 -0.11
CA VAL A 175 -11.52 -15.96 0.49
C VAL A 175 -12.89 -15.79 1.17
N PHE A 176 -13.08 -14.73 1.96
CA PHE A 176 -14.37 -14.44 2.60
C PHE A 176 -15.48 -14.10 1.58
N TRP A 177 -15.17 -13.38 0.51
CA TRP A 177 -16.14 -12.98 -0.52
C TRP A 177 -16.61 -14.16 -1.38
N PHE A 178 -15.75 -15.15 -1.62
CA PHE A 178 -16.06 -16.30 -2.46
C PHE A 178 -16.48 -17.56 -1.68
N THR A 179 -16.59 -17.47 -0.35
CA THR A 179 -17.09 -18.59 0.46
C THR A 179 -18.61 -18.50 0.68
N PRO A 180 -19.41 -19.55 0.39
CA PRO A 180 -20.88 -19.45 0.35
C PRO A 180 -21.56 -18.92 1.61
N PHE A 181 -21.06 -19.25 2.80
CA PHE A 181 -21.69 -18.86 4.07
C PHE A 181 -21.27 -17.48 4.60
N THR A 182 -20.25 -16.84 4.00
CA THR A 182 -19.81 -15.47 4.34
C THR A 182 -20.05 -14.47 3.21
N SER A 183 -20.36 -14.96 2.01
CA SER A 183 -20.58 -14.17 0.80
C SER A 183 -21.95 -13.53 0.75
N VAL A 184 -21.99 -12.24 0.45
CA VAL A 184 -23.19 -11.49 0.10
C VAL A 184 -23.04 -10.99 -1.33
N GLU A 185 -24.05 -11.22 -2.17
CA GLU A 185 -24.09 -10.67 -3.52
C GLU A 185 -24.40 -9.17 -3.46
N VAL A 186 -23.52 -8.35 -4.03
CA VAL A 186 -23.70 -6.89 -4.09
C VAL A 186 -24.23 -6.49 -5.47
N LEU A 187 -23.53 -6.89 -6.52
CA LEU A 187 -23.91 -6.59 -7.89
C LEU A 187 -23.26 -7.59 -8.86
N GLY A 188 -24.07 -8.48 -9.44
CA GLY A 188 -23.59 -9.50 -10.36
C GLY A 188 -22.45 -10.33 -9.74
N PRO A 189 -21.23 -10.37 -10.32
CA PRO A 189 -20.10 -11.11 -9.76
C PRO A 189 -19.46 -10.41 -8.55
N ILE A 190 -19.80 -9.15 -8.25
CA ILE A 190 -19.24 -8.43 -7.10
C ILE A 190 -19.85 -9.01 -5.83
N ARG A 191 -18.99 -9.60 -5.02
CA ARG A 191 -19.29 -10.14 -3.70
C ARG A 191 -18.65 -9.30 -2.62
N ALA A 192 -19.28 -9.27 -1.46
CA ALA A 192 -18.75 -8.69 -0.23
C ALA A 192 -18.98 -9.65 0.93
N SER A 193 -18.33 -9.40 2.07
CA SER A 193 -18.64 -10.08 3.32
C SER A 193 -18.84 -9.04 4.40
N LEU A 194 -20.09 -8.64 4.66
CA LEU A 194 -20.38 -7.59 5.65
C LEU A 194 -19.84 -7.92 7.05
N VAL A 195 -19.80 -9.21 7.38
CA VAL A 195 -19.27 -9.72 8.66
C VAL A 195 -17.77 -9.44 8.78
N TYR A 196 -17.02 -9.51 7.68
CA TYR A 196 -15.56 -9.36 7.67
C TYR A 196 -15.11 -7.95 7.26
N ASP A 197 -15.74 -7.36 6.25
CA ASP A 197 -15.31 -6.11 5.61
C ASP A 197 -15.49 -4.90 6.54
N ILE A 198 -16.61 -4.82 7.29
CA ILE A 198 -16.86 -3.71 8.21
C ILE A 198 -15.81 -3.70 9.34
N PRO A 199 -15.57 -4.82 10.06
CA PRO A 199 -14.55 -4.83 11.11
C PRO A 199 -13.14 -4.63 10.56
N MET A 200 -12.83 -5.20 9.39
CA MET A 200 -11.53 -5.00 8.73
C MET A 200 -11.27 -3.53 8.38
N PHE A 201 -12.29 -2.81 7.90
CA PHE A 201 -12.19 -1.39 7.59
C PHE A 201 -11.86 -0.56 8.85
N ILE A 202 -12.56 -0.81 9.96
CA ILE A 202 -12.28 -0.15 11.24
C ILE A 202 -10.88 -0.50 11.74
N ALA A 203 -10.46 -1.76 11.61
CA ALA A 203 -9.12 -2.21 11.98
C ALA A 203 -8.02 -1.48 11.19
N TYR A 204 -8.22 -1.16 9.92
CA TYR A 204 -7.27 -0.35 9.13
C TYR A 204 -7.25 1.13 9.52
N ILE A 205 -8.35 1.69 10.00
CA ILE A 205 -8.33 3.05 10.57
C ILE A 205 -7.49 3.08 11.85
N SER A 206 -7.56 2.01 12.65
CA SER A 206 -6.90 1.94 13.95
C SER A 206 -5.35 1.99 13.87
N ILE A 207 -4.75 1.69 12.72
CA ILE A 207 -3.29 1.70 12.53
C ILE A 207 -2.71 3.07 12.16
N ALA A 208 -3.55 4.09 11.98
CA ALA A 208 -3.10 5.42 11.57
C ALA A 208 -2.03 6.04 12.49
N PRO A 209 -2.12 5.97 13.84
CA PRO A 209 -1.09 6.52 14.72
C PRO A 209 0.27 5.83 14.54
N GLY A 210 0.27 4.50 14.45
CA GLY A 210 1.47 3.72 14.22
C GLY A 210 2.10 4.00 12.85
N MET A 211 1.29 4.13 11.81
CA MET A 211 1.75 4.53 10.47
C MET A 211 2.45 5.89 10.48
N ALA A 212 1.94 6.87 11.24
CA ALA A 212 2.55 8.19 11.34
C ALA A 212 3.94 8.14 11.98
N ILE A 213 4.08 7.39 13.08
CA ILE A 213 5.38 7.21 13.76
C ILE A 213 6.34 6.39 12.91
N PHE A 214 5.88 5.30 12.31
CA PHE A 214 6.67 4.50 11.37
C PHE A 214 7.27 5.39 10.27
N PHE A 215 6.43 6.19 9.63
CA PHE A 215 6.86 7.08 8.56
C PHE A 215 7.89 8.11 9.06
N LEU A 216 7.63 8.77 10.19
CA LEU A 216 8.55 9.73 10.79
C LEU A 216 9.90 9.09 11.11
N LYS A 217 9.90 7.94 11.78
CA LYS A 217 11.11 7.22 12.18
C LYS A 217 11.92 6.75 10.98
N LEU A 218 11.26 6.22 9.95
CA LEU A 218 11.96 5.72 8.77
C LEU A 218 12.54 6.86 7.91
N GLU A 219 11.71 7.85 7.58
CA GLU A 219 12.06 8.88 6.58
C GLU A 219 12.89 10.04 7.13
N VAL A 220 12.87 10.26 8.44
CA VAL A 220 13.62 11.33 9.08
C VAL A 220 14.80 10.74 9.85
N GLU A 221 14.54 9.91 10.86
CA GLU A 221 15.62 9.43 11.73
C GLU A 221 16.51 8.40 11.02
N PHE A 222 15.95 7.28 10.56
CA PHE A 222 16.74 6.21 9.96
C PHE A 222 17.47 6.67 8.68
N ALA A 223 16.80 7.43 7.82
CA ALA A 223 17.41 7.98 6.60
C ALA A 223 18.68 8.81 6.89
N GLU A 224 18.71 9.59 7.98
CA GLU A 224 19.90 10.35 8.37
C GLU A 224 21.07 9.45 8.82
N TYR A 225 20.81 8.43 9.64
CA TYR A 225 21.86 7.49 10.06
C TYR A 225 22.38 6.66 8.88
N TYR A 226 21.49 6.26 7.97
CA TYR A 226 21.84 5.57 6.74
C TYR A 226 22.80 6.42 5.88
N ASP A 227 22.46 7.69 5.62
CA ASP A 227 23.34 8.55 4.82
C ASP A 227 24.69 8.81 5.51
N LYS A 228 24.70 9.02 6.83
CA LYS A 228 25.94 9.18 7.61
C LYS A 228 26.88 7.99 7.46
N TYR A 229 26.36 6.76 7.59
CA TYR A 229 27.16 5.54 7.43
C TYR A 229 27.74 5.44 6.01
N TYR A 230 26.91 5.52 4.97
CA TYR A 230 27.39 5.38 3.59
C TYR A 230 28.27 6.54 3.14
N LYS A 231 28.07 7.75 3.67
CA LYS A 231 28.98 8.88 3.45
C LYS A 231 30.35 8.63 4.07
N ALA A 232 30.40 8.12 5.30
CA ALA A 232 31.67 7.77 5.96
C ALA A 232 32.45 6.69 5.20
N VAL A 233 31.75 5.71 4.61
CA VAL A 233 32.35 4.69 3.75
C VAL A 233 32.91 5.32 2.46
N ARG A 234 32.15 6.19 1.78
CA ARG A 234 32.57 6.83 0.51
C ARG A 234 33.69 7.84 0.69
N GLU A 235 33.71 8.59 1.79
CA GLU A 235 34.66 9.67 2.06
C GLU A 235 35.94 9.18 2.77
N GLY A 236 36.04 7.88 3.09
CA GLY A 236 37.24 7.29 3.68
C GLY A 236 37.45 7.62 5.15
N ALA A 237 36.40 7.52 5.97
CA ALA A 237 36.53 7.65 7.42
C ALA A 237 37.38 6.52 8.03
N THR A 238 37.85 6.70 9.26
CA THR A 238 38.59 5.65 9.98
C THR A 238 37.71 4.42 10.21
N LEU A 239 38.31 3.22 10.21
CA LEU A 239 37.59 1.97 10.41
C LEU A 239 36.69 2.02 11.66
N GLN A 240 37.22 2.52 12.78
CA GLN A 240 36.47 2.68 14.01
C GLN A 240 35.19 3.52 13.83
N LYS A 241 35.26 4.67 13.15
CA LYS A 241 34.09 5.51 12.87
C LYS A 241 33.06 4.83 11.97
N ILE A 242 33.52 4.02 11.01
CA ILE A 242 32.61 3.29 10.13
C ILE A 242 31.83 2.23 10.91
N TYR A 243 32.46 1.54 11.85
CA TYR A 243 31.79 0.61 12.76
C TYR A 243 30.81 1.33 13.69
N GLU A 244 31.23 2.44 14.32
CA GLU A 244 30.36 3.26 15.18
C GLU A 244 29.09 3.72 14.43
N TYR A 245 29.23 4.29 13.22
CA TYR A 245 28.06 4.69 12.43
C TYR A 245 27.23 3.52 11.92
N GLY A 246 27.84 2.35 11.70
CA GLY A 246 27.12 1.13 11.32
C GLY A 246 26.24 0.63 12.46
N ASP A 247 26.79 0.58 13.68
CA ASP A 247 26.06 0.20 14.89
C ASP A 247 24.91 1.18 15.16
N ASP A 248 25.16 2.50 15.05
CA ASP A 248 24.12 3.53 15.19
C ASP A 248 22.99 3.34 14.16
N MET A 249 23.33 3.04 12.90
CA MET A 249 22.35 2.78 11.86
C MET A 249 21.54 1.51 12.14
N ILE A 250 22.19 0.43 12.60
CA ILE A 250 21.51 -0.83 12.98
C ILE A 250 20.56 -0.60 14.17
N LEU A 251 21.01 0.15 15.18
CA LEU A 251 20.18 0.54 16.32
C LEU A 251 18.99 1.39 15.86
N SER A 252 19.21 2.34 14.96
CA SER A 252 18.14 3.15 14.38
C SER A 252 17.10 2.29 13.63
N ALA A 253 17.54 1.33 12.81
CA ALA A 253 16.65 0.38 12.14
C ALA A 253 15.80 -0.43 13.13
N ARG A 254 16.39 -0.89 14.24
CA ARG A 254 15.66 -1.58 15.32
C ARG A 254 14.66 -0.64 15.99
N ASN A 255 15.03 0.61 16.23
CA ASN A 255 14.16 1.61 16.84
C ASN A 255 12.96 1.95 15.94
N VAL A 256 13.11 1.99 14.61
CA VAL A 256 11.96 2.14 13.69
C VAL A 256 10.90 1.08 13.97
N ILE A 257 11.30 -0.19 14.10
CA ILE A 257 10.38 -1.30 14.36
C ILE A 257 9.79 -1.18 15.78
N LEU A 258 10.65 -1.04 16.79
CA LEU A 258 10.23 -1.07 18.21
C LEU A 258 9.37 0.13 18.59
N ASP A 259 9.68 1.33 18.10
CA ASP A 259 8.90 2.52 18.43
C ASP A 259 7.55 2.53 17.69
N THR A 260 7.51 2.03 16.45
CA THR A 260 6.26 1.78 15.74
C THR A 260 5.38 0.80 16.53
N MET A 261 5.98 -0.30 17.02
CA MET A 261 5.30 -1.27 17.86
C MET A 261 4.75 -0.64 19.14
N ARG A 262 5.58 0.10 19.88
CA ARG A 262 5.18 0.73 21.15
C ARG A 262 4.01 1.69 20.97
N ILE A 263 4.09 2.61 20.01
CA ILE A 263 3.06 3.62 19.82
C ILE A 263 1.76 2.99 19.30
N GLN A 264 1.84 2.07 18.33
CA GLN A 264 0.65 1.39 17.85
C GLN A 264 0.05 0.47 18.93
N GLY A 265 0.85 -0.12 19.81
CA GLY A 265 0.38 -0.88 20.96
C GLY A 265 -0.43 -0.02 21.94
N ILE A 266 0.02 1.21 22.23
CA ILE A 266 -0.75 2.16 23.03
C ILE A 266 -2.07 2.52 22.34
N ALA A 267 -2.02 2.84 21.04
CA ALA A 267 -3.21 3.14 20.26
C ALA A 267 -4.20 1.96 20.25
N PHE A 268 -3.70 0.73 20.07
CA PHE A 268 -4.49 -0.50 20.09
C PHE A 268 -5.23 -0.69 21.42
N ILE A 269 -4.56 -0.49 22.56
CA ILE A 269 -5.19 -0.55 23.89
C ILE A 269 -6.27 0.52 24.01
N ILE A 270 -6.00 1.76 23.60
CA ILE A 270 -6.99 2.85 23.60
C ILE A 270 -8.21 2.46 22.77
N PHE A 271 -8.02 1.95 21.55
CA PHE A 271 -9.13 1.52 20.70
C PHE A 271 -9.97 0.42 21.36
N ILE A 272 -9.35 -0.59 21.98
CA ILE A 272 -10.09 -1.64 22.72
C ILE A 272 -10.89 -1.04 23.88
N LEU A 273 -10.36 -0.04 24.60
CA LEU A 273 -11.08 0.59 25.70
C LEU A 273 -12.31 1.39 25.24
N PHE A 274 -12.32 1.88 24.00
CA PHE A 274 -13.38 2.75 23.46
C PHE A 274 -14.23 2.10 22.36
N ASP A 275 -13.96 0.85 21.97
CA ASP A 275 -14.58 0.20 20.82
C ASP A 275 -16.12 0.13 20.91
N VAL A 276 -16.69 -0.21 22.07
CA VAL A 276 -18.13 -0.28 22.30
C VAL A 276 -18.76 1.09 22.07
N TYR A 277 -18.12 2.15 22.57
CA TYR A 277 -18.59 3.52 22.39
C TYR A 277 -18.53 3.93 20.91
N LEU A 278 -17.40 3.66 20.25
CA LEU A 278 -17.21 3.95 18.82
C LEU A 278 -18.23 3.22 17.96
N LEU A 279 -18.44 1.92 18.17
CA LEU A 279 -19.40 1.13 17.40
C LEU A 279 -20.84 1.61 17.63
N LYS A 280 -21.22 1.95 18.87
CA LYS A 280 -22.54 2.57 19.15
C LYS A 280 -22.70 3.92 18.45
N LEU A 281 -21.67 4.76 18.48
CA LEU A 281 -21.68 6.08 17.83
C LEU A 281 -21.93 5.96 16.32
N PHE A 282 -21.28 4.99 15.66
CA PHE A 282 -21.48 4.72 14.23
C PHE A 282 -22.67 3.81 13.91
N LYS A 283 -23.47 3.42 14.91
CA LYS A 283 -24.61 2.48 14.77
C LYS A 283 -24.21 1.13 14.15
N ILE A 284 -23.00 0.67 14.47
CA ILE A 284 -22.45 -0.62 14.05
C ILE A 284 -22.77 -1.68 15.11
N SER A 285 -23.08 -2.90 14.67
CA SER A 285 -23.39 -4.01 15.58
C SER A 285 -22.22 -4.36 16.50
N LEU A 286 -22.49 -4.48 17.80
CA LEU A 286 -21.50 -4.89 18.80
C LEU A 286 -21.07 -6.36 18.66
N LEU A 287 -21.81 -7.15 17.87
CA LEU A 287 -21.45 -8.54 17.56
C LEU A 287 -20.10 -8.64 16.82
N TYR A 288 -19.65 -7.56 16.21
CA TYR A 288 -18.38 -7.52 15.49
C TYR A 288 -17.17 -7.33 16.40
N ILE A 289 -17.34 -6.98 17.69
CA ILE A 289 -16.22 -6.67 18.59
C ILE A 289 -15.17 -7.78 18.65
N PRO A 290 -15.52 -9.07 18.86
CA PRO A 290 -14.51 -10.11 18.95
C PRO A 290 -13.67 -10.24 17.68
N LEU A 291 -14.31 -10.19 16.50
CA LEU A 291 -13.62 -10.21 15.22
C LEU A 291 -12.77 -8.95 15.01
N LEU A 292 -13.31 -7.79 15.39
CA LEU A 292 -12.61 -6.51 15.29
C LEU A 292 -11.29 -6.54 16.09
N HIS A 293 -11.27 -7.10 17.30
CA HIS A 293 -10.03 -7.23 18.08
C HIS A 293 -8.98 -8.08 17.38
N VAL A 294 -9.38 -9.22 16.82
CA VAL A 294 -8.49 -10.12 16.07
C VAL A 294 -7.95 -9.41 14.83
N LEU A 295 -8.81 -8.70 14.09
CA LEU A 295 -8.40 -7.98 12.89
C LEU A 295 -7.54 -6.76 13.21
N MET A 296 -7.79 -6.04 14.31
CA MET A 296 -6.92 -4.98 14.78
C MET A 296 -5.53 -5.50 15.15
N LEU A 297 -5.44 -6.70 15.75
CA LEU A 297 -4.16 -7.36 15.98
C LEU A 297 -3.49 -7.72 14.64
N GLY A 298 -4.27 -8.22 13.67
CA GLY A 298 -3.81 -8.48 12.31
C GLY A 298 -3.23 -7.23 11.65
N THR A 299 -3.97 -6.12 11.61
CA THR A 299 -3.48 -4.86 11.01
C THR A 299 -2.30 -4.27 11.78
N TYR A 300 -2.25 -4.44 13.11
CA TYR A 300 -1.09 -4.08 13.91
C TYR A 300 0.17 -4.87 13.51
N LEU A 301 0.06 -6.20 13.38
CA LEU A 301 1.16 -7.03 12.88
C LEU A 301 1.54 -6.66 11.45
N GLN A 302 0.57 -6.33 10.60
CA GLN A 302 0.82 -5.89 9.23
C GLN A 302 1.67 -4.61 9.21
N LEU A 303 1.43 -3.66 10.10
CA LEU A 303 2.25 -2.46 10.24
C LEU A 303 3.70 -2.79 10.60
N ILE A 304 3.92 -3.74 11.51
CA ILE A 304 5.27 -4.21 11.89
C ILE A 304 5.95 -4.86 10.69
N PHE A 305 5.22 -5.72 9.97
CA PHE A 305 5.70 -6.35 8.75
C PHE A 305 6.10 -5.31 7.69
N MET A 306 5.29 -4.27 7.51
CA MET A 306 5.63 -3.13 6.64
C MET A 306 6.93 -2.45 7.05
N ALA A 307 7.16 -2.24 8.35
CA ALA A 307 8.40 -1.62 8.83
C ALA A 307 9.63 -2.47 8.49
N VAL A 308 9.56 -3.79 8.68
CA VAL A 308 10.66 -4.71 8.33
C VAL A 308 10.91 -4.71 6.82
N LEU A 309 9.86 -4.79 5.99
CA LEU A 309 9.98 -4.73 4.54
C LEU A 309 10.57 -3.38 4.07
N ALA A 310 10.20 -2.28 4.72
CA ALA A 310 10.71 -0.97 4.35
C ALA A 310 12.22 -0.85 4.61
N ILE A 311 12.70 -1.36 5.75
CA ILE A 311 14.14 -1.42 6.05
C ILE A 311 14.88 -2.30 5.02
N LEU A 312 14.34 -3.48 4.70
CA LEU A 312 14.93 -4.35 3.66
C LEU A 312 14.99 -3.64 2.28
N ASN A 313 13.95 -2.87 1.92
CA ASN A 313 13.96 -2.08 0.69
C ASN A 313 14.98 -0.93 0.72
N TYR A 314 15.21 -0.30 1.87
CA TYR A 314 16.25 0.72 2.03
C TYR A 314 17.64 0.14 1.74
N PHE A 315 17.91 -1.08 2.20
CA PHE A 315 19.16 -1.81 1.90
C PHE A 315 19.14 -2.56 0.55
N ASP A 316 18.13 -2.32 -0.29
CA ASP A 316 17.98 -2.93 -1.60
C ASP A 316 17.97 -4.48 -1.60
N ARG A 317 17.50 -5.09 -0.50
CA ARG A 317 17.39 -6.55 -0.29
C ARG A 317 16.14 -7.13 -0.96
N ARG A 318 16.10 -7.00 -2.29
CA ARG A 318 14.90 -7.27 -3.11
C ARG A 318 14.44 -8.72 -3.08
N ILE A 319 15.37 -9.67 -2.96
CA ILE A 319 15.05 -11.10 -2.92
C ILE A 319 14.37 -11.43 -1.59
N GLU A 320 14.88 -10.88 -0.49
CA GLU A 320 14.34 -11.05 0.86
C GLU A 320 12.95 -10.41 0.99
N VAL A 321 12.74 -9.24 0.39
CA VAL A 321 11.43 -8.60 0.28
C VAL A 321 10.45 -9.48 -0.50
N LEU A 322 10.90 -10.08 -1.62
CA LEU A 322 10.07 -10.99 -2.42
C LEU A 322 9.68 -12.23 -1.63
N ILE A 323 10.65 -12.92 -1.00
CA ILE A 323 10.41 -14.12 -0.19
C ILE A 323 9.41 -13.81 0.93
N SER A 324 9.62 -12.69 1.62
CA SER A 324 8.74 -12.24 2.71
C SER A 324 7.31 -11.97 2.22
N SER A 325 7.17 -11.23 1.12
CA SER A 325 5.87 -10.87 0.54
C SER A 325 5.12 -12.08 -0.01
N ALA A 326 5.83 -13.01 -0.66
CA ALA A 326 5.27 -14.25 -1.14
C ALA A 326 4.83 -15.16 0.02
N THR A 327 5.64 -15.25 1.08
CA THR A 327 5.28 -15.97 2.31
C THR A 327 3.98 -15.43 2.89
N PHE A 328 3.83 -14.11 2.98
CA PHE A 328 2.60 -13.47 3.44
C PHE A 328 1.40 -13.82 2.56
N ALA A 329 1.50 -13.66 1.24
CA ALA A 329 0.39 -13.98 0.33
C ALA A 329 -0.06 -15.44 0.42
N ILE A 330 0.90 -16.38 0.43
CA ILE A 330 0.62 -17.82 0.44
C ILE A 330 0.04 -18.23 1.80
N THR A 331 0.68 -17.86 2.89
CA THR A 331 0.21 -18.23 4.23
C THR A 331 -1.13 -17.58 4.56
N ASN A 332 -1.37 -16.34 4.13
CA ASN A 332 -2.65 -15.67 4.37
C ASN A 332 -3.78 -16.37 3.62
N PHE A 333 -3.56 -16.76 2.36
CA PHE A 333 -4.53 -17.55 1.60
C PHE A 333 -4.86 -18.87 2.31
N LEU A 334 -3.84 -19.66 2.65
CA LEU A 334 -4.01 -20.98 3.25
C LEU A 334 -4.68 -20.90 4.62
N PHE A 335 -4.22 -20.02 5.50
CA PHE A 335 -4.77 -19.90 6.84
C PHE A 335 -6.17 -19.25 6.83
N SER A 336 -6.42 -18.28 5.94
CA SER A 336 -7.77 -17.72 5.78
C SER A 336 -8.75 -18.78 5.28
N LEU A 337 -8.37 -19.62 4.32
CA LEU A 337 -9.21 -20.75 3.90
C LEU A 337 -9.55 -21.67 5.06
N VAL A 338 -8.54 -22.12 5.81
CA VAL A 338 -8.75 -23.01 6.95
C VAL A 338 -9.66 -22.36 7.98
N THR A 339 -9.36 -21.13 8.39
CA THR A 339 -10.12 -20.44 9.44
C THR A 339 -11.56 -20.11 9.05
N VAL A 340 -11.81 -19.82 7.77
CA VAL A 340 -13.17 -19.64 7.26
C VAL A 340 -14.00 -20.93 7.39
N PHE A 341 -13.42 -22.09 7.10
CA PHE A 341 -14.13 -23.38 7.24
C PHE A 341 -14.25 -23.87 8.70
N LEU A 342 -13.37 -23.44 9.60
CA LEU A 342 -13.49 -23.72 11.04
C LEU A 342 -14.65 -22.95 11.69
N GLY A 343 -15.16 -21.92 11.02
CA GLY A 343 -16.37 -21.19 11.41
C GLY A 343 -16.11 -19.84 12.11
N PRO A 344 -17.19 -19.14 12.50
CA PRO A 344 -17.13 -17.72 12.86
C PRO A 344 -16.17 -17.34 14.00
N TYR A 345 -15.95 -18.24 14.95
CA TYR A 345 -15.03 -18.02 16.06
C TYR A 345 -13.56 -17.89 15.62
N TYR A 346 -13.21 -18.43 14.44
CA TYR A 346 -11.85 -18.44 13.91
C TYR A 346 -11.61 -17.36 12.84
N TYR A 347 -12.63 -16.59 12.47
CA TYR A 347 -12.48 -15.54 11.47
C TYR A 347 -11.40 -14.53 11.86
N GLY A 348 -10.60 -14.09 10.89
CA GLY A 348 -9.50 -13.15 11.08
C GLY A 348 -8.20 -13.76 11.65
N TYR A 349 -8.25 -14.90 12.35
CA TYR A 349 -7.04 -15.53 12.88
C TYR A 349 -6.07 -15.97 11.79
N GLY A 350 -6.57 -16.32 10.60
CA GLY A 350 -5.72 -16.69 9.46
C GLY A 350 -4.75 -15.57 9.06
N LEU A 351 -5.24 -14.33 9.03
CA LEU A 351 -4.44 -13.14 8.79
C LEU A 351 -3.38 -12.94 9.88
N VAL A 352 -3.76 -13.07 11.15
CA VAL A 352 -2.85 -12.91 12.31
C VAL A 352 -1.71 -13.92 12.23
N PHE A 353 -2.01 -15.21 12.06
CA PHE A 353 -0.98 -16.25 11.98
C PHE A 353 -0.09 -16.10 10.76
N SER A 354 -0.66 -15.71 9.63
CA SER A 354 0.12 -15.45 8.42
C SER A 354 1.14 -14.34 8.65
N LEU A 355 0.72 -13.22 9.24
CA LEU A 355 1.60 -12.10 9.53
C LEU A 355 2.67 -12.44 10.57
N LEU A 356 2.34 -13.22 11.60
CA LEU A 356 3.34 -13.72 12.56
C LEU A 356 4.44 -14.52 11.84
N VAL A 357 4.06 -15.46 10.98
CA VAL A 357 5.02 -16.27 10.20
C VAL A 357 5.85 -15.37 9.29
N SER A 358 5.22 -14.45 8.56
CA SER A 358 5.91 -13.54 7.64
C SER A 358 6.88 -12.61 8.36
N ILE A 359 6.50 -12.04 9.50
CA ILE A 359 7.38 -11.20 10.33
C ILE A 359 8.59 -12.00 10.81
N LEU A 360 8.39 -13.23 11.30
CA LEU A 360 9.49 -14.09 11.74
C LEU A 360 10.49 -14.35 10.61
N VAL A 361 9.99 -14.73 9.43
CA VAL A 361 10.82 -14.94 8.24
C VAL A 361 11.59 -13.66 7.89
N SER A 362 10.91 -12.51 7.82
CA SER A 362 11.56 -11.25 7.46
C SER A 362 12.58 -10.77 8.49
N ILE A 363 12.32 -10.95 9.78
CA ILE A 363 13.26 -10.58 10.85
C ILE A 363 14.51 -11.46 10.80
N ILE A 364 14.36 -12.77 10.55
CA ILE A 364 15.51 -13.68 10.40
C ILE A 364 16.39 -13.25 9.22
N LEU A 365 15.77 -12.92 8.08
CA LEU A 365 16.48 -12.43 6.89
C LEU A 365 17.16 -11.08 7.14
N LEU A 366 16.45 -10.13 7.77
CA LEU A 366 16.99 -8.82 8.10
C LEU A 366 18.16 -8.93 9.07
N ARG A 367 18.02 -9.73 10.13
CA ARG A 367 19.09 -9.92 11.12
C ARG A 367 20.35 -10.49 10.48
N ARG A 368 20.22 -11.54 9.68
CA ARG A 368 21.36 -12.15 8.97
C ARG A 368 22.09 -11.12 8.12
N PHE A 369 21.34 -10.27 7.41
CA PHE A 369 21.93 -9.20 6.60
C PHE A 369 22.64 -8.14 7.44
N LEU A 370 22.01 -7.66 8.53
CA LEU A 370 22.59 -6.63 9.39
C LEU A 370 23.85 -7.13 10.12
N ASP A 371 23.89 -8.40 10.53
CA ASP A 371 25.07 -9.00 11.17
C ASP A 371 26.28 -9.08 10.19
N GLU A 372 26.02 -9.09 8.88
CA GLU A 372 27.04 -9.15 7.81
C GLU A 372 27.25 -7.79 7.11
N ILE A 373 26.73 -6.68 7.64
CA ILE A 373 26.62 -5.42 6.90
C ILE A 373 27.97 -4.83 6.49
N HIS A 374 28.96 -4.87 7.39
CA HIS A 374 30.30 -4.37 7.08
C HIS A 374 30.98 -5.23 6.01
N TYR A 375 30.87 -6.55 6.13
CA TYR A 375 31.41 -7.48 5.14
C TYR A 375 30.81 -7.23 3.75
N ASN A 376 29.49 -7.13 3.68
CA ASN A 376 28.77 -6.88 2.43
C ASN A 376 29.12 -5.52 1.82
N THR A 377 29.34 -4.49 2.67
CA THR A 377 29.68 -3.15 2.21
C THR A 377 31.06 -3.10 1.55
N PHE A 378 32.04 -3.86 2.05
CA PHE A 378 33.44 -3.79 1.59
C PHE A 378 33.86 -4.89 0.60
N MET A 379 33.23 -6.06 0.63
CA MET A 379 33.69 -7.24 -0.14
C MET A 379 32.78 -7.60 -1.33
N LEU A 380 31.53 -7.12 -1.37
CA LEU A 380 30.52 -7.55 -2.34
C LEU A 380 29.92 -6.40 -3.18
N ASN A 381 30.29 -5.15 -2.91
CA ASN A 381 29.84 -3.97 -3.66
C ASN A 381 30.90 -3.48 -4.65
#